data_AF-A0A948G6X5-F1
#
_entry.id   AF-A0A948G6X5-F1
#
_cell.length_a   1.000
_cell.length_b   1.000
_cell.length_c   1.000
_cell.angle_alpha   90.00
_cell.angle_beta   90.00
_cell.angle_gamma   90.00
#
_symmetry.space_group_name_H-M   'P 1'
#
loop_
_entity.id
_entity.type
_entity.pdbx_description
1 polymer ?
#
loop_
_entity_poly.entity_id
_entity_poly.type
_entity_poly.pdbx_seq_one_letter_code
_entity_poly.pdbx_strand_id
1 'polypeptide(L)' 'MKKQYIYTPGPTPVPHEVAAAQTSMVHHRTDEFGECLARVLEGLKFVMQTGNEVMLLTASGTGAM' A
#
# COMPACT_ATOMS: atom_id res chain seq x y z
N MET A 1 -20.79 4.05 13.74
CA MET A 1 -20.64 2.60 13.42
C MET A 1 -20.05 1.89 14.62
N LYS A 2 -20.46 0.64 14.90
CA LYS A 2 -19.88 -0.19 15.97
C LYS A 2 -18.49 -0.70 15.53
N LYS A 3 -17.47 -0.56 16.37
CA LYS A 3 -16.11 -1.02 16.06
C LYS A 3 -16.08 -2.55 16.00
N GLN A 4 -15.82 -3.12 14.82
CA GLN A 4 -15.64 -4.56 14.66
C GLN A 4 -14.17 -4.91 14.89
N TYR A 5 -13.94 -5.88 15.77
CA TYR A 5 -12.63 -6.47 16.00
C TYR A 5 -12.58 -7.81 15.25
N ILE A 6 -11.56 -7.99 14.41
CA ILE A 6 -11.33 -9.20 13.63
C ILE A 6 -10.02 -9.82 14.12
N TYR A 7 -10.07 -11.10 14.51
CA TYR A 7 -8.95 -11.87 15.07
C TYR A 7 -8.56 -13.07 14.20
N THR A 8 -8.87 -13.02 12.90
CA THR A 8 -8.39 -14.00 11.91
C THR A 8 -6.93 -13.69 11.53
N PRO A 9 -6.15 -14.66 11.00
CA PRO A 9 -4.77 -14.43 10.54
C PRO A 9 -4.66 -13.55 9.28
N GLY A 10 -5.79 -13.03 8.79
CA GLY A 10 -5.91 -12.27 7.56
C GLY A 10 -7.29 -12.48 6.94
N PRO A 11 -7.98 -11.43 6.47
CA PRO A 11 -7.65 -10.01 6.64
C PRO A 11 -7.83 -9.54 8.10
N THR A 12 -7.01 -8.58 8.54
CA THR A 12 -7.09 -7.94 9.86
C THR A 12 -7.59 -6.49 9.74
N PRO A 13 -8.07 -5.86 10.82
CA PRO A 13 -8.50 -4.46 10.77
C PRO A 13 -7.33 -3.54 10.44
N VAL A 14 -7.52 -2.65 9.47
CA VAL A 14 -6.53 -1.65 9.06
C VAL A 14 -6.36 -0.59 10.18
N PRO A 15 -5.12 -0.17 10.51
CA PRO A 15 -4.90 0.93 11.46
C PRO A 15 -5.65 2.20 11.06
N HIS A 16 -6.20 2.92 12.05
CA HIS A 16 -7.08 4.07 11.79
C HIS A 16 -6.38 5.17 10.99
N GLU A 17 -5.10 5.44 11.25
CA GLU A 17 -4.31 6.42 10.51
C GLU A 17 -4.17 6.08 9.02
N VAL A 18 -4.05 4.79 8.68
CA VAL A 18 -3.95 4.32 7.29
C VAL A 18 -5.31 4.43 6.60
N ALA A 19 -6.39 4.06 7.30
CA ALA A 19 -7.74 4.23 6.77
C ALA A 19 -8.08 5.71 6.51
N ALA A 20 -7.63 6.60 7.40
CA ALA A 20 -7.81 8.05 7.24
C ALA A 20 -6.95 8.66 6.12
N ALA A 21 -5.82 8.04 5.78
CA ALA A 21 -4.95 8.47 4.68
C ALA A 21 -5.49 8.12 3.29
N GLN A 22 -6.58 7.34 3.21
CA GLN A 22 -7.18 6.97 1.93
C GLN A 22 -7.77 8.21 1.23
N THR A 23 -7.17 8.58 0.10
CA THR A 23 -7.58 9.73 -0.71
C THR A 23 -8.49 9.32 -1.87
N SER A 24 -9.13 10.31 -2.51
CA SER A 24 -9.83 10.11 -3.79
C SER A 24 -8.88 9.61 -4.87
N MET A 25 -9.42 8.91 -5.86
CA MET A 25 -8.62 8.35 -6.95
C MET A 25 -7.89 9.46 -7.73
N VAL A 26 -6.57 9.38 -7.79
CA VAL A 26 -5.71 10.25 -8.61
C VAL A 26 -5.61 9.66 -10.02
N HIS A 27 -5.59 10.51 -11.05
CA HIS A 27 -5.42 10.05 -12.42
C HIS A 27 -3.99 9.53 -12.64
N HIS A 28 -3.85 8.24 -12.98
CA HIS A 28 -2.56 7.53 -13.06
C HIS A 28 -1.51 8.08 -14.04
N ARG A 29 -1.85 9.07 -14.88
CA ARG A 29 -0.92 9.74 -15.81
C ARG A 29 -0.53 11.16 -15.38
N THR A 30 -0.91 11.60 -14.19
CA THR A 30 -0.50 12.91 -13.66
C THR A 30 0.82 12.82 -12.93
N ASP A 31 1.53 13.94 -12.85
CA ASP A 31 2.79 14.03 -12.10
C ASP A 31 2.57 13.71 -10.62
N GLU A 32 1.45 14.13 -10.03
CA GLU A 32 1.05 13.80 -8.65
C GLU A 32 1.05 12.29 -8.37
N PHE A 33 0.51 11.49 -9.31
CA PHE A 33 0.54 10.04 -9.18
C PHE A 33 1.97 9.50 -9.29
N GLY A 34 2.76 10.02 -10.25
CA GLY A 34 4.16 9.64 -10.43
C GLY A 34 5.01 9.88 -9.18
N GLU A 35 4.88 11.06 -8.57
CA GLU A 35 5.57 11.42 -7.33
C GLU A 35 5.14 10.53 -6.14
N CYS A 36 3.84 10.23 -6.04
CA CYS A 36 3.32 9.33 -5.03
C CYS A 36 3.88 7.92 -5.18
N LEU A 37 3.87 7.37 -6.40
CA LEU A 37 4.40 6.04 -6.70
C LEU A 37 5.91 5.97 -6.39
N ALA A 38 6.69 6.97 -6.81
CA ALA A 38 8.13 7.02 -6.54
C ALA A 38 8.43 6.99 -5.03
N ARG A 39 7.67 7.77 -4.23
CA ARG A 39 7.81 7.78 -2.76
C ARG A 39 7.49 6.42 -2.13
N VAL A 40 6.44 5.74 -2.61
CA VAL A 40 6.06 4.41 -2.12
C VAL A 40 7.15 3.38 -2.46
N LEU A 41 7.66 3.37 -3.70
CA LEU A 41 8.72 2.44 -4.11
C LEU A 41 10.00 2.61 -3.29
N GLU A 42 10.37 3.85 -2.97
CA GLU A 42 11.52 4.11 -2.10
C GLU A 42 11.28 3.65 -0.66
N GLY A 43 10.10 3.90 -0.10
CA GLY A 43 9.72 3.39 1.23
C GLY A 43 9.72 1.86 1.30
N LEU A 44 9.31 1.18 0.21
CA LEU A 44 9.33 -0.28 0.15
C LEU A 44 10.74 -0.86 0.19
N LYS A 45 11.76 -0.16 -0.32
CA LYS A 45 13.16 -0.60 -0.18
C LYS A 45 13.57 -0.70 1.28
N PHE A 46 13.15 0.26 2.11
CA PHE A 46 13.35 0.21 3.54
C PHE A 46 12.59 -0.96 4.17
N VAL A 47 11.32 -1.18 3.84
CA VAL A 47 10.54 -2.30 4.39
C VAL A 47 11.15 -3.67 4.02
N MET A 48 11.59 -3.82 2.78
CA MET A 48 12.20 -5.04 2.26
C MET A 48 13.69 -5.17 2.58
N GLN A 49 14.29 -4.16 3.21
CA GLN A 49 15.72 -4.10 3.57
C GLN A 49 16.63 -4.38 2.36
N THR A 50 16.37 -3.71 1.24
CA THR A 50 17.10 -3.92 -0.02
C THR A 50 17.58 -2.60 -0.63
N GLY A 51 18.74 -2.63 -1.28
CA GLY A 51 19.23 -1.51 -2.11
C GLY A 51 18.80 -1.62 -3.59
N ASN A 52 18.18 -2.73 -3.98
CA ASN A 52 17.75 -2.96 -5.35
C ASN A 52 16.42 -2.25 -5.67
N GLU A 53 16.09 -2.19 -6.96
CA GLU A 53 14.76 -1.75 -7.38
C GLU A 53 13.67 -2.70 -6.87
N VAL A 54 12.57 -2.12 -6.42
CA VAL A 54 11.37 -2.86 -5.99
C VAL A 54 10.33 -2.74 -7.10
N MET A 55 9.82 -3.88 -7.56
CA MET A 55 8.71 -3.93 -8.51
C MET A 55 7.39 -4.05 -7.75
N LEU A 56 6.43 -3.18 -8.06
CA LEU A 56 5.07 -3.25 -7.53
C LEU A 56 4.17 -4.02 -8.50
N LEU A 57 3.56 -5.10 -8.03
CA LEU A 57 2.55 -5.85 -8.77
C LEU A 57 1.15 -5.42 -8.31
N THR A 58 0.31 -5.02 -9.25
CA THR A 58 -1.10 -4.63 -8.99
C THR A 58 -1.98 -5.89 -8.85
N ALA A 59 -1.63 -6.75 -7.89
CA ALA A 59 -2.31 -8.01 -7.61
C ALA A 59 -2.32 -8.29 -6.10
N SER A 60 -3.04 -9.34 -5.67
CA SER A 60 -2.92 -9.87 -4.31
C SER A 60 -1.67 -10.75 -4.17
N GLY A 61 -1.38 -11.21 -2.96
CA GLY A 61 -0.20 -12.05 -2.69
C GLY A 61 -0.09 -13.28 -3.59
N THR A 62 -1.21 -13.91 -3.95
CA THR A 62 -1.20 -15.07 -4.87
C THR A 62 -0.78 -14.70 -6.29
N GLY A 63 -1.00 -13.45 -6.74
CA GLY A 63 -0.60 -13.03 -8.09
C GLY A 63 0.91 -12.84 -8.27
N ALA A 64 1.68 -12.87 -7.17
CA ALA A 64 3.13 -12.77 -7.17
C ALA A 64 3.85 -14.11 -6.94
N MET A 65 3.11 -15.18 -6.59
CA MET A 65 3.63 -16.54 -6.37
C MET A 65 3.49 -17.38 -7.63
#